data_AF-A0A498EJZ1-F1
#
_entry.id   AF-A0A498EJZ1-F1
#
_cell.length_a   1.000
_cell.length_b   1.000
_cell.length_c   1.000
_cell.angle_alpha   90.00
_cell.angle_beta   90.00
_cell.angle_gamma   90.00
#
_symmetry.space_group_name_H-M   'P 1'
#
loop_
_entity.id
_entity.type
_entity.pdbx_description
1 polymer ?
#
loop_
_entity_poly.entity_id
_entity_poly.type
_entity_poly.pdbx_seq_one_letter_code
_entity_poly.pdbx_strand_id
1 'polypeptide(L)'
;MKLKQLFEDDDAVSPVIGVILMVAITVILAAVIGTFVLGLGEQTATAPQASFSFDYNQSAPDHLNITHESGQAINSERLSISTGVDIYDPDEAATNASDSRTWTSLNGYTQTDVTAGTSVTIRPVSSETLADQTVRIVWTDEAGSSSATLQRWSGPNA
;
A
#
# COMPACT_ATOMS: atom_id res chain seq x y z
N MET A 1 25.92 46.42 60.87
CA MET A 1 25.80 45.22 60.02
C MET A 1 24.82 45.52 58.89
N LYS A 2 25.34 45.68 57.66
CA LYS A 2 24.60 46.00 56.43
C LYS A 2 24.82 44.84 55.44
N LEU A 3 24.05 43.76 55.56
CA LEU A 3 24.21 42.54 54.74
C LEU A 3 22.92 41.70 54.67
N LYS A 4 21.74 42.34 54.70
CA LYS A 4 20.43 41.66 54.64
C LYS A 4 19.52 42.19 53.53
N GLN A 5 20.10 42.71 52.45
CA GLN A 5 19.38 43.27 51.31
C GLN A 5 19.77 42.62 49.98
N LEU A 6 20.30 41.39 50.02
CA LEU A 6 20.74 40.62 48.85
C LEU A 6 19.87 39.38 48.57
N PHE A 7 18.72 39.26 49.22
CA PHE A 7 17.73 38.22 48.95
C PHE A 7 16.33 38.82 48.77
N GLU A 8 16.26 40.05 48.30
CA GLU A 8 15.00 40.67 47.86
C GLU A 8 15.08 40.82 46.34
N ASP A 9 15.17 39.67 45.70
CA ASP A 9 15.06 39.50 44.25
C ASP A 9 13.99 38.43 43.97
N ASP A 10 12.93 38.43 44.80
CA ASP A 10 11.62 37.97 44.35
C ASP A 10 11.09 39.05 43.40
N ASP A 11 11.72 39.14 42.23
CA ASP A 11 11.13 39.71 41.02
C ASP A 11 9.96 38.79 40.68
N ALA A 12 8.88 39.01 41.43
CA ALA A 12 7.61 38.37 41.29
C ALA A 12 7.15 38.63 39.87
N VAL A 13 7.39 37.64 39.02
CA VAL A 13 6.93 37.58 37.64
C VAL A 13 5.49 38.06 37.65
N SER A 14 5.20 39.13 36.93
CA SER A 14 3.90 39.80 37.07
C SER A 14 2.76 38.80 36.85
N PRO A 15 1.66 38.87 37.62
CA PRO A 15 0.53 37.95 37.47
C PRO A 15 0.06 37.80 36.01
N VAL A 16 0.23 38.85 35.22
CA VAL A 16 -0.12 38.90 33.80
C VAL A 16 0.87 38.13 32.93
N ILE A 17 2.18 38.26 33.18
CA ILE A 17 3.21 37.54 32.42
C ILE A 17 3.10 36.03 32.67
N GLY A 18 2.81 35.63 33.92
CA GLY A 18 2.58 34.21 34.25
C GLY A 18 1.40 33.61 33.49
N VAL A 19 0.30 34.36 33.37
CA VAL A 19 -0.90 33.90 32.62
C VAL A 19 -0.61 33.82 31.12
N ILE A 20 0.07 34.81 30.54
CA ILE A 20 0.40 34.79 29.11
C ILE A 20 1.32 33.59 28.79
N LEU A 21 2.33 33.33 29.62
CA LEU A 21 3.24 32.20 29.42
C LEU A 21 2.53 30.86 29.55
N MET A 22 1.63 30.70 30.54
CA MET A 22 0.84 29.48 30.71
C MET A 22 -0.05 29.22 29.51
N VAL A 23 -0.79 30.25 29.05
CA VAL A 23 -1.68 30.13 27.89
C VAL A 23 -0.88 29.81 26.63
N ALA A 24 0.23 30.52 26.38
CA ALA A 24 1.06 30.30 25.20
C ALA A 24 1.57 28.86 25.09
N ILE A 25 2.08 28.28 26.18
CA ILE A 25 2.56 26.89 26.19
C ILE A 25 1.40 25.93 25.93
N THR A 26 0.24 26.12 26.58
CA THR A 26 -0.91 25.25 26.35
C THR A 26 -1.44 25.32 24.91
N VAL A 27 -1.42 26.49 24.27
CA VAL A 27 -1.82 26.64 22.86
C VAL A 27 -0.84 25.93 21.94
N ILE A 28 0.47 26.05 22.19
CA ILE A 28 1.48 25.33 21.41
C ILE A 28 1.31 23.81 21.58
N LEU A 29 1.18 23.32 22.82
CA LEU A 29 1.00 21.89 23.09
C LEU A 29 -0.29 21.36 22.47
N ALA A 30 -1.40 22.11 22.59
CA ALA A 30 -2.67 21.73 21.98
C ALA A 30 -2.60 21.71 20.44
N ALA A 31 -1.92 22.68 19.82
CA ALA A 31 -1.73 22.71 18.37
C ALA A 31 -0.88 21.53 17.89
N VAL A 32 0.23 21.25 18.57
CA VAL A 32 1.12 20.12 18.24
C VAL A 32 0.40 18.79 18.41
N ILE A 33 -0.24 18.56 19.56
CA ILE A 33 -0.99 17.31 19.77
C ILE A 33 -2.17 17.22 18.80
N GLY A 34 -2.83 18.33 18.48
CA GLY A 34 -3.91 18.40 17.50
C GLY A 34 -3.48 17.95 16.11
N THR A 35 -2.31 18.38 15.62
CA THR A 35 -1.78 17.91 14.33
C THR A 35 -1.32 16.47 14.38
N PHE A 36 -0.75 16.00 15.51
CA PHE A 36 -0.42 14.58 15.69
C PHE A 36 -1.67 13.69 15.70
N VAL A 37 -2.73 14.07 16.41
CA VAL A 37 -3.99 13.29 16.47
C VAL A 37 -4.71 13.32 15.13
N LEU A 38 -4.73 14.46 14.44
CA LEU A 38 -5.31 14.56 13.10
C LEU A 38 -4.50 13.75 12.07
N GLY A 39 -3.17 13.75 12.19
CA GLY A 39 -2.27 12.93 11.36
C GLY A 39 -2.38 11.42 11.63
N LEU A 40 -2.88 11.00 12.81
CA LEU A 40 -3.20 9.60 13.10
C LEU A 40 -4.56 9.16 12.50
N GLY A 41 -5.40 10.11 12.06
CA GLY A 41 -6.66 9.85 11.37
C GLY A 41 -6.47 9.36 9.92
N GLU A 42 -5.31 9.63 9.33
CA GLU A 42 -4.85 8.97 8.09
C GLU A 42 -4.31 7.59 8.45
N GLN A 43 -5.20 6.71 8.93
CA GLN A 43 -4.91 5.27 8.97
C GLN A 43 -4.70 4.84 7.51
N THR A 44 -3.43 4.83 7.06
CA THR A 44 -3.04 4.13 5.84
C THR A 44 -3.65 2.74 5.93
N ALA A 45 -4.54 2.43 4.99
CA ALA A 45 -5.20 1.14 4.96
C ALA A 45 -4.12 0.05 5.00
N THR A 46 -4.21 -0.84 5.99
CA THR A 46 -3.21 -1.89 6.16
C THR A 46 -3.42 -2.95 5.09
N ALA A 47 -2.40 -3.19 4.27
CA ALA A 47 -2.46 -4.19 3.22
C ALA A 47 -2.67 -5.60 3.80
N PRO A 48 -3.52 -6.43 3.19
CA PRO A 48 -3.79 -7.78 3.65
C PRO A 48 -2.52 -8.64 3.60
N GLN A 49 -2.43 -9.60 4.52
CA GLN A 49 -1.35 -10.59 4.52
C GLN A 49 -1.80 -11.82 3.75
N ALA A 50 -1.23 -12.02 2.56
CA ALA A 50 -1.47 -13.16 1.69
C ALA A 50 -0.17 -13.60 1.03
N SER A 51 -0.05 -14.90 0.77
CA SER A 51 1.08 -15.50 0.09
C SER A 51 0.61 -16.13 -1.21
N PHE A 52 1.40 -15.92 -2.26
CA PHE A 52 1.11 -16.41 -3.60
C PHE A 52 2.23 -17.33 -4.07
N SER A 53 1.89 -18.37 -4.81
CA SER A 53 2.86 -19.15 -5.56
C SER A 53 2.84 -18.76 -7.03
N PHE A 54 4.00 -18.89 -7.66
CA PHE A 54 4.26 -18.52 -9.03
C PHE A 54 4.81 -19.74 -9.76
N ASP A 55 4.09 -20.22 -10.77
CA ASP A 55 4.52 -21.32 -11.62
C ASP A 55 4.70 -20.81 -13.06
N TYR A 56 5.96 -20.70 -13.47
CA TYR A 56 6.34 -20.15 -14.76
C TYR A 56 6.58 -21.26 -15.78
N ASN A 57 5.91 -21.16 -16.93
CA ASN A 57 6.02 -22.11 -18.01
C ASN A 57 6.54 -21.45 -19.28
N GLN A 58 7.72 -21.90 -19.73
CA GLN A 58 8.42 -21.40 -20.92
C GLN A 58 7.87 -21.99 -22.24
N SER A 59 6.55 -22.13 -22.35
CA SER A 59 5.90 -22.50 -23.62
C SER A 59 5.98 -21.34 -24.64
N ALA A 60 5.53 -21.57 -25.88
CA ALA A 60 5.37 -20.50 -26.87
C ALA A 60 3.87 -20.34 -27.20
N PRO A 61 3.19 -19.29 -26.70
CA PRO A 61 3.68 -18.24 -25.80
C PRO A 61 3.90 -18.73 -24.36
N ASP A 62 4.76 -18.02 -23.62
CA ASP A 62 5.04 -18.33 -22.22
C ASP A 62 3.87 -17.86 -21.34
N HIS A 63 3.78 -18.42 -20.14
CA HIS A 63 2.72 -18.04 -19.21
C HIS A 63 3.15 -18.22 -17.77
N LEU A 64 2.54 -17.45 -16.89
CA LEU A 64 2.75 -17.52 -15.46
C LEU A 64 1.42 -17.81 -14.78
N ASN A 65 1.36 -18.93 -14.06
CA ASN A 65 0.23 -19.25 -13.21
C ASN A 65 0.50 -18.71 -11.80
N ILE A 66 -0.43 -17.90 -11.30
CA ILE A 66 -0.36 -17.24 -10.00
C ILE A 66 -1.46 -17.84 -9.14
N THR A 67 -1.09 -18.45 -8.03
CA THR A 67 -2.05 -19.11 -7.13
C THR A 67 -1.97 -18.49 -5.75
N HIS A 68 -3.11 -18.14 -5.16
CA HIS A 68 -3.16 -17.73 -3.76
C HIS A 68 -3.01 -18.98 -2.87
N GLU A 69 -1.90 -19.09 -2.14
CA GLU A 69 -1.60 -20.27 -1.31
C GLU A 69 -2.26 -20.17 0.07
N SER A 70 -2.10 -19.02 0.74
CA SER A 70 -2.53 -18.86 2.13
C SER A 70 -2.68 -17.39 2.51
N GLY A 71 -3.38 -17.14 3.62
CA GLY A 71 -3.59 -15.80 4.17
C GLY A 71 -5.04 -15.34 4.12
N GLN A 72 -5.23 -14.04 4.21
CA GLN A 72 -6.56 -13.41 4.21
C GLN A 72 -7.19 -13.47 2.82
N ALA A 73 -8.52 -13.60 2.78
CA ALA A 73 -9.27 -13.41 1.55
C ALA A 73 -9.17 -11.94 1.11
N ILE A 74 -8.96 -11.72 -0.20
CA ILE A 74 -8.83 -10.38 -0.77
C ILE A 74 -9.85 -10.22 -1.89
N ASN A 75 -10.59 -9.12 -1.89
CA ASN A 75 -11.51 -8.83 -2.98
C ASN A 75 -10.77 -8.76 -4.33
N SER A 76 -11.30 -9.44 -5.36
CA SER A 76 -10.64 -9.61 -6.66
C SER A 76 -10.52 -8.32 -7.48
N GLU A 77 -11.33 -7.29 -7.20
CA GLU A 77 -11.23 -5.98 -7.84
C GLU A 77 -10.10 -5.12 -7.24
N ARG A 78 -9.76 -5.40 -5.98
CA ARG A 78 -8.73 -4.68 -5.21
C ARG A 78 -7.34 -5.27 -5.35
N LEU A 79 -7.23 -6.38 -6.09
CA LEU A 79 -5.98 -7.06 -6.36
C LEU A 79 -5.69 -6.93 -7.85
N SER A 80 -4.55 -6.34 -8.20
CA SER A 80 -4.06 -6.25 -9.56
C SER A 80 -2.71 -6.94 -9.72
N ILE A 81 -2.48 -7.44 -10.92
CA ILE A 81 -1.22 -8.01 -11.37
C ILE A 81 -0.64 -7.02 -12.37
N SER A 82 0.52 -6.49 -12.02
CA SER A 82 1.29 -5.55 -12.83
C SER A 82 2.55 -6.21 -13.36
N THR A 83 2.83 -5.99 -14.63
CA THR A 83 3.93 -6.57 -15.40
C THR A 83 4.66 -5.45 -16.15
N GLY A 84 5.89 -5.71 -16.62
CA GLY A 84 6.63 -4.75 -17.46
C GLY A 84 6.26 -4.82 -18.95
N VAL A 85 5.38 -5.75 -19.33
CA VAL A 85 4.89 -5.99 -20.69
C VAL A 85 3.38 -6.14 -20.67
N ASP A 86 2.73 -5.90 -21.80
CA ASP A 86 1.28 -6.05 -21.90
C ASP A 86 0.84 -7.52 -21.82
N ILE A 87 -0.20 -7.79 -21.04
CA ILE A 87 -0.84 -9.10 -20.91
C ILE A 87 -2.28 -9.08 -21.45
N TYR A 88 -2.69 -10.20 -22.05
CA TYR A 88 -4.05 -10.35 -22.60
C TYR A 88 -5.10 -10.47 -21.50
N ASP A 89 -6.29 -9.97 -21.81
CA ASP A 89 -7.50 -10.38 -21.10
C ASP A 89 -7.90 -11.80 -21.58
N PRO A 90 -8.21 -12.74 -20.68
CA PRO A 90 -8.70 -14.06 -21.09
C PRO A 90 -10.07 -14.04 -21.77
N ASP A 91 -10.91 -13.03 -21.50
CA ASP A 91 -12.30 -12.95 -21.97
C ASP A 91 -12.55 -11.88 -23.04
N GLU A 92 -11.64 -10.93 -23.23
CA GLU A 92 -11.73 -9.96 -24.34
C GLU A 92 -10.90 -10.39 -25.55
N ALA A 93 -11.35 -9.98 -26.74
CA ALA A 93 -10.56 -10.15 -27.96
C ALA A 93 -9.13 -9.63 -27.76
N ALA A 94 -8.14 -10.29 -28.38
CA ALA A 94 -6.70 -10.06 -28.26
C ALA A 94 -6.20 -8.62 -28.58
N THR A 95 -7.10 -7.65 -28.73
CA THR A 95 -6.83 -6.23 -28.94
C THR A 95 -6.77 -5.44 -27.64
N ASN A 96 -7.29 -5.97 -26.53
CA ASN A 96 -7.22 -5.31 -25.23
C ASN A 96 -6.10 -5.97 -24.43
N ALA A 97 -4.89 -5.40 -24.51
CA ALA A 97 -3.74 -5.79 -23.71
C ALA A 97 -3.31 -4.61 -22.82
N SER A 98 -2.81 -4.91 -21.62
CA SER A 98 -2.34 -3.91 -20.67
C SER A 98 -1.30 -4.51 -19.75
N ASP A 99 -0.36 -3.70 -19.30
CA ASP A 99 0.67 -3.97 -18.31
C ASP A 99 0.14 -4.12 -16.86
N SER A 100 -1.15 -3.88 -16.62
CA SER A 100 -1.78 -4.02 -15.31
C SER A 100 -3.22 -4.48 -15.45
N ARG A 101 -3.56 -5.61 -14.81
CA ARG A 101 -4.92 -6.17 -14.82
C ARG A 101 -5.37 -6.57 -13.44
N THR A 102 -6.66 -6.38 -13.15
CA THR A 102 -7.25 -6.85 -11.91
C THR A 102 -7.39 -8.37 -11.92
N TRP A 103 -7.41 -8.98 -10.74
CA TRP A 103 -7.64 -10.41 -10.61
C TRP A 103 -9.02 -10.80 -11.16
N THR A 104 -10.02 -9.93 -10.97
CA THR A 104 -11.37 -10.15 -11.51
C THR A 104 -11.36 -10.30 -13.04
N SER A 105 -10.62 -9.46 -13.78
CA SER A 105 -10.58 -9.57 -15.25
C SER A 105 -9.83 -10.83 -15.70
N LEU A 106 -8.74 -11.17 -15.01
CA LEU A 106 -7.97 -12.38 -15.29
C LEU A 106 -8.69 -13.69 -14.95
N ASN A 107 -9.81 -13.63 -14.23
CA ASN A 107 -10.65 -14.77 -13.89
C ASN A 107 -12.04 -14.74 -14.57
N GLY A 108 -12.19 -13.94 -15.63
CA GLY A 108 -13.44 -13.84 -16.38
C GLY A 108 -14.61 -13.30 -15.55
N TYR A 109 -14.33 -12.44 -14.57
CA TYR A 109 -15.31 -11.78 -13.71
C TYR A 109 -16.20 -12.72 -12.88
N THR A 110 -15.78 -13.98 -12.72
CA THR A 110 -16.58 -14.99 -12.00
C THR A 110 -16.32 -15.02 -10.49
N GLN A 111 -15.18 -14.51 -10.05
CA GLN A 111 -14.73 -14.57 -8.65
C GLN A 111 -14.81 -13.21 -7.97
N THR A 112 -15.49 -13.17 -6.82
CA THR A 112 -15.59 -11.96 -5.97
C THR A 112 -14.39 -11.80 -5.04
N ASP A 113 -13.92 -12.91 -4.46
CA ASP A 113 -12.81 -12.92 -3.51
C ASP A 113 -11.76 -13.96 -3.89
N VAL A 114 -10.50 -13.54 -3.81
CA VAL A 114 -9.30 -14.36 -3.96
C VAL A 114 -9.04 -15.05 -2.64
N THR A 115 -9.05 -16.39 -2.65
CA THR A 115 -8.93 -17.24 -1.46
C THR A 115 -7.94 -18.36 -1.70
N ALA A 116 -7.54 -19.09 -0.65
CA ALA A 116 -6.57 -20.17 -0.79
C ALA A 116 -7.02 -21.21 -1.84
N GLY A 117 -6.14 -21.49 -2.79
CA GLY A 117 -6.38 -22.40 -3.92
C GLY A 117 -6.91 -21.72 -5.19
N THR A 118 -7.24 -20.42 -5.18
CA THR A 118 -7.65 -19.71 -6.39
C THR A 118 -6.43 -19.35 -7.24
N SER A 119 -6.55 -19.49 -8.56
CA SER A 119 -5.45 -19.25 -9.49
C SER A 119 -5.89 -18.47 -10.71
N VAL A 120 -4.98 -17.66 -11.24
CA VAL A 120 -5.11 -16.98 -12.54
C VAL A 120 -3.86 -17.23 -13.36
N THR A 121 -4.02 -17.28 -14.68
CA THR A 121 -2.89 -17.40 -15.60
C THR A 121 -2.75 -16.12 -16.39
N ILE A 122 -1.56 -15.52 -16.36
CA ILE A 122 -1.22 -14.38 -17.20
C ILE A 122 -0.38 -14.84 -18.39
N ARG A 123 -0.61 -14.19 -19.53
CA ARG A 123 0.08 -14.45 -20.80
C ARG A 123 0.45 -13.12 -21.44
N PRO A 124 1.72 -12.89 -21.79
CA PRO A 124 2.11 -11.69 -22.49
C PRO A 124 1.56 -11.70 -23.91
N VAL A 125 1.51 -10.53 -24.54
CA VAL A 125 1.22 -10.43 -25.97
C VAL A 125 2.26 -11.18 -26.81
N SER A 126 1.88 -11.66 -28.00
CA SER A 126 2.71 -12.59 -28.78
C SER A 126 4.11 -12.10 -29.19
N SER A 127 4.40 -10.80 -29.04
CA SER A 127 5.72 -10.19 -29.30
C SER A 127 6.58 -10.01 -28.05
N GLU A 128 6.06 -10.33 -26.86
CA GLU A 128 6.68 -10.08 -25.56
C GLU A 128 6.92 -11.39 -24.80
N THR A 129 7.74 -11.33 -23.75
CA THR A 129 8.06 -12.47 -22.88
C THR A 129 8.01 -12.05 -21.42
N LEU A 130 7.59 -12.95 -20.54
CA LEU A 130 7.65 -12.73 -19.09
C LEU A 130 9.03 -13.10 -18.52
N ALA A 131 9.90 -13.76 -19.29
CA ALA A 131 11.20 -14.24 -18.82
C ALA A 131 12.13 -13.13 -18.33
N ASP A 132 12.04 -11.94 -18.95
CA ASP A 132 12.89 -10.78 -18.67
C ASP A 132 12.17 -9.76 -17.76
N GLN A 133 11.02 -10.13 -17.19
CA GLN A 133 10.10 -9.20 -16.52
C GLN A 133 9.97 -9.48 -15.02
N THR A 134 9.60 -8.44 -14.27
CA THR A 134 9.16 -8.57 -12.88
C THR A 134 7.65 -8.42 -12.82
N VAL A 135 6.96 -9.46 -12.35
CA VAL A 135 5.53 -9.47 -12.10
C VAL A 135 5.27 -9.11 -10.64
N ARG A 136 4.30 -8.23 -10.40
CA ARG A 136 3.95 -7.72 -9.08
C ARG A 136 2.48 -7.92 -8.80
N ILE A 137 2.19 -8.46 -7.63
CA ILE A 137 0.83 -8.50 -7.10
C ILE A 137 0.66 -7.25 -6.26
N VAL A 138 -0.23 -6.36 -6.69
CA VAL A 138 -0.49 -5.06 -6.09
C VAL A 138 -1.90 -5.07 -5.50
N TRP A 139 -2.00 -4.73 -4.23
CA TRP A 139 -3.27 -4.47 -3.58
C TRP A 139 -3.51 -2.97 -3.54
N THR A 140 -4.76 -2.59 -3.72
CA THR A 140 -5.25 -1.22 -3.59
C THR A 140 -6.39 -1.17 -2.57
N ASP A 141 -6.41 -0.13 -1.76
CA ASP A 141 -7.49 0.09 -0.82
C ASP A 141 -8.81 0.45 -1.52
N GLU A 142 -9.91 0.41 -0.79
CA GLU A 142 -11.25 0.66 -1.35
C GLU A 142 -11.41 2.11 -1.84
N ALA A 143 -10.70 3.05 -1.20
CA ALA A 143 -10.70 4.46 -1.58
C ALA A 143 -9.71 4.80 -2.70
N GLY A 144 -8.89 3.85 -3.17
CA GLY A 144 -7.80 4.09 -4.13
C GLY A 144 -6.67 4.99 -3.62
N SER A 145 -6.66 5.32 -2.34
CA SER A 145 -5.72 6.26 -1.71
C SER A 145 -4.44 5.57 -1.22
N SER A 146 -4.46 4.25 -1.04
CA SER A 146 -3.32 3.46 -0.60
C SER A 146 -3.14 2.23 -1.47
N SER A 147 -1.89 1.89 -1.77
CA SER A 147 -1.54 0.66 -2.47
C SER A 147 -0.26 0.04 -1.91
N ALA A 148 -0.15 -1.29 -2.03
CA ALA A 148 1.01 -2.03 -1.58
C ALA A 148 1.29 -3.21 -2.52
N THR A 149 2.56 -3.45 -2.81
CA THR A 149 2.97 -4.70 -3.48
C THR A 149 3.02 -5.84 -2.46
N LEU A 150 2.14 -6.82 -2.59
CA LEU A 150 2.07 -7.99 -1.70
C LEU A 150 3.19 -8.97 -1.98
N GLN A 151 3.40 -9.31 -3.25
CA GLN A 151 4.47 -10.22 -3.66
C GLN A 151 5.00 -9.86 -5.04
N ARG A 152 6.21 -10.30 -5.33
CA ARG A 152 6.88 -10.12 -6.62
C ARG A 152 7.42 -11.45 -7.10
N TRP A 153 7.42 -11.62 -8.40
CA TRP A 153 8.10 -12.68 -9.11
C TRP A 153 9.03 -12.05 -10.15
N SER A 154 10.24 -12.56 -10.25
CA SER A 154 11.21 -12.15 -11.26
C SER A 154 11.40 -13.31 -12.23
N GLY A 155 11.30 -13.01 -13.52
CA GLY A 155 11.54 -13.98 -14.57
C GLY A 155 12.98 -14.51 -14.55
N PRO A 156 13.25 -15.67 -15.17
CA PRO A 156 14.57 -16.31 -15.13
C PRO A 156 15.73 -15.46 -15.68
N ASN A 157 15.44 -14.46 -16.50
CA ASN A 157 16.40 -13.58 -17.15
C ASN A 157 16.29 -12.11 -16.68
N ALA A 158 15.43 -11.84 -15.69
CA ALA A 158 15.11 -10.50 -15.18
C ALA A 158 16.13 -9.96 -14.16
#